data_AF-A0A6L8MJX3-F1
#
_entry.id   AF-A0A6L8MJX3-F1
#
_cell.length_a   1.000
_cell.length_b   1.000
_cell.length_c   1.000
_cell.angle_alpha   90.00
_cell.angle_beta   90.00
_cell.angle_gamma   90.00
#
_symmetry.space_group_name_H-M   'P 1'
#
loop_
_entity.id
_entity.type
_entity.pdbx_description
1 polymer ?
#
loop_
_entity_poly.entity_id
_entity_poly.type
_entity_poly.pdbx_seq_one_letter_code
_entity_poly.pdbx_strand_id
1 'polypeptide(L)'
;MAITRAAIPTIKINETKHGVAAKPATYVVEVRRKSEPEGDPIAYLLIQREEQQRLDERDGSVFEANIEITYTEIVSKDYSWDVSKKGWFTACYSNLGNEPKISLSAARPYNMGYVIVEMERLRGQRFGTYLMNEVVSWAKRWPDATILPIHLLAGQAYEGNKERRNRYYEQFGLEFEYADGSKASGMSKPMRAAQLVDIDSWKENIRELDLHGYMTFLLTERQKNDREITELQRQLDSNRSYMAKVRAAPFRWAFEQRFPNFIETIVRLILFGLLAYSVVSAFR
;
A
#
# COMPACT_ATOMS: atom_id res chain seq x y z
N MET A 1 31.58 7.41 -41.57
CA MET A 1 31.05 6.36 -40.69
C MET A 1 30.37 7.04 -39.51
N ALA A 2 29.06 7.29 -39.59
CA ALA A 2 28.32 8.04 -38.57
C ALA A 2 27.80 7.06 -37.52
N ILE A 3 28.23 7.21 -36.28
CA ILE A 3 27.74 6.44 -35.14
C ILE A 3 26.40 7.05 -34.74
N THR A 4 25.31 6.39 -35.11
CA THR A 4 23.97 6.73 -34.62
C THR A 4 23.93 6.46 -33.12
N ARG A 5 23.89 7.53 -32.31
CA ARG A 5 23.61 7.42 -30.87
C ARG A 5 22.22 6.78 -30.71
N ALA A 6 22.18 5.59 -30.12
CA ALA A 6 20.93 4.99 -29.68
C ALA A 6 20.22 5.96 -28.73
N ALA A 7 18.95 6.27 -29.02
CA ALA A 7 18.13 7.11 -28.16
C ALA A 7 18.03 6.47 -26.78
N ILE A 8 18.37 7.23 -25.73
CA ILE A 8 18.18 6.79 -24.35
C ILE A 8 16.67 6.63 -24.14
N PRO A 9 16.18 5.43 -23.78
CA PRO A 9 14.76 5.25 -23.50
C PRO A 9 14.38 6.14 -22.33
N THR A 10 13.52 7.12 -22.59
CA THR A 10 13.00 8.03 -21.56
C THR A 10 11.84 7.32 -20.86
N ILE A 11 11.96 7.11 -19.55
CA ILE A 11 10.84 6.62 -18.73
C ILE A 11 9.78 7.72 -18.75
N LYS A 12 8.65 7.47 -19.43
CA LYS A 12 7.52 8.39 -19.46
C LYS A 12 6.75 8.24 -18.15
N ILE A 13 6.93 9.19 -17.24
CA ILE A 13 6.35 9.12 -15.89
C ILE A 13 4.86 9.47 -15.90
N ASN A 14 4.33 10.08 -16.95
CA ASN A 14 2.90 10.35 -17.10
C ASN A 14 2.53 10.33 -18.59
N GLU A 15 1.75 9.34 -19.02
CA GLU A 15 1.13 9.38 -20.35
C GLU A 15 -0.23 10.08 -20.26
N THR A 16 -0.42 11.11 -21.08
CA THR A 16 -1.76 11.63 -21.40
C THR A 16 -2.29 10.85 -22.60
N LYS A 17 -3.32 10.02 -22.39
CA LYS A 17 -4.10 9.44 -23.49
C LYS A 17 -5.37 10.28 -23.65
N HIS A 18 -5.59 10.83 -24.84
CA HIS A 18 -6.80 11.58 -25.21
C HIS A 18 -7.12 12.81 -24.33
N GLY A 19 -6.11 13.54 -23.85
CA GLY A 19 -6.32 14.81 -23.12
C GLY A 19 -6.74 14.67 -21.65
N VAL A 20 -6.88 13.43 -21.15
CA VAL A 20 -7.01 13.12 -19.72
C VAL A 20 -5.69 12.51 -19.26
N ALA A 21 -5.20 12.90 -18.09
CA ALA A 21 -4.03 12.26 -17.48
C ALA A 21 -4.35 10.77 -17.32
N ALA A 22 -3.71 9.91 -18.11
CA ALA A 22 -3.95 8.48 -17.99
C ALA A 22 -3.20 8.01 -16.74
N LYS A 23 -3.85 7.21 -15.91
CA LYS A 23 -3.18 6.57 -14.77
C LYS A 23 -1.94 5.83 -15.29
N PRO A 24 -0.81 5.89 -14.55
CA PRO A 24 0.38 5.17 -14.93
C PRO A 24 0.09 3.67 -15.03
N ALA A 25 0.77 2.98 -15.95
CA ALA A 25 0.59 1.55 -16.14
C ALA A 25 0.99 0.74 -14.90
N THR A 26 1.91 1.26 -14.08
CA THR A 26 2.35 0.63 -12.85
C THR A 26 2.45 1.66 -11.73
N TYR A 27 1.90 1.34 -10.56
CA TYR A 27 1.90 2.20 -9.38
C TYR A 27 1.75 1.37 -8.11
N VAL A 28 1.88 2.03 -6.96
CA VAL A 28 1.75 1.38 -5.65
C VAL A 28 0.41 1.77 -5.03
N VAL A 29 -0.24 0.81 -4.38
CA VAL A 29 -1.44 1.05 -3.58
C VAL A 29 -1.13 0.76 -2.13
N GLU A 30 -1.34 1.77 -1.30
CA GLU A 30 -1.33 1.66 0.15
C GLU A 30 -2.75 1.32 0.62
N VAL A 31 -2.89 0.24 1.39
CA VAL A 31 -4.16 -0.16 2.01
C VAL A 31 -4.04 -0.04 3.52
N ARG A 32 -4.98 0.71 4.13
CA ARG A 32 -5.16 0.85 5.59
C ARG A 32 -6.41 0.10 6.04
N ARG A 33 -6.55 -0.11 7.36
CA ARG A 33 -7.76 -0.73 7.91
C ARG A 33 -8.98 0.17 7.69
N LYS A 34 -10.09 -0.40 7.23
CA LYS A 34 -11.36 0.31 7.09
C LYS A 34 -11.84 0.91 8.42
N SER A 35 -11.58 0.23 9.54
CA SER A 35 -11.94 0.70 10.89
C SER A 35 -11.03 1.81 11.41
N GLU A 36 -9.85 1.98 10.82
CA GLU A 36 -8.83 2.94 11.26
C GLU A 36 -8.13 3.55 10.03
N PRO A 37 -8.83 4.44 9.29
CA PRO A 37 -8.34 4.91 8.00
C PRO A 37 -7.09 5.80 8.08
N GLU A 38 -6.82 6.41 9.24
CA GLU A 38 -5.61 7.19 9.52
C GLU A 38 -4.51 6.38 10.22
N GLY A 39 -4.78 5.12 10.58
CA GLY A 39 -3.82 4.22 11.22
C GLY A 39 -2.78 3.68 10.23
N ASP A 40 -1.88 2.83 10.72
CA ASP A 40 -0.79 2.32 9.90
C ASP A 40 -1.28 1.49 8.70
N PRO A 41 -0.61 1.61 7.55
CA PRO A 41 -0.85 0.74 6.40
C PRO A 41 -0.72 -0.73 6.74
N ILE A 42 -1.72 -1.51 6.34
CA ILE A 42 -1.68 -2.96 6.47
C ILE A 42 -1.01 -3.61 5.27
N ALA A 43 -1.02 -2.97 4.09
CA ALA A 43 -0.39 -3.52 2.90
C ALA A 43 0.08 -2.43 1.94
N TYR A 44 1.16 -2.74 1.23
CA TYR A 44 1.60 -2.04 0.03
C TYR A 44 1.55 -3.03 -1.14
N LEU A 45 0.84 -2.67 -2.21
CA LEU A 45 0.62 -3.52 -3.36
C LEU A 45 1.19 -2.86 -4.60
N LEU A 46 1.96 -3.60 -5.37
CA LEU A 46 2.32 -3.18 -6.72
C LEU A 46 1.15 -3.54 -7.64
N ILE A 47 0.58 -2.53 -8.30
CA ILE A 47 -0.50 -2.69 -9.27
C ILE A 47 0.07 -2.46 -10.67
N GLN A 48 -0.29 -3.35 -11.60
CA GLN A 48 -0.03 -3.17 -13.02
C GLN A 48 -1.34 -3.26 -13.79
N ARG A 49 -1.57 -2.26 -14.64
CA ARG A 49 -2.80 -2.06 -15.41
C ARG A 49 -2.46 -2.07 -16.89
N GLU A 50 -2.99 -3.04 -17.59
CA GLU A 50 -2.81 -3.22 -19.03
C GLU A 50 -4.14 -3.08 -19.74
N GLU A 51 -4.15 -2.36 -20.86
CA GLU A 51 -5.28 -2.29 -21.77
C GLU A 51 -4.84 -2.68 -23.17
N GLN A 52 -5.60 -3.55 -23.82
CA GLN A 52 -5.42 -3.89 -25.22
C GLN A 52 -6.70 -3.57 -25.98
N GLN A 53 -6.56 -3.10 -27.21
CA GLN A 53 -7.68 -2.76 -28.08
C GLN A 53 -7.40 -3.27 -29.49
N ARG A 54 -8.47 -3.66 -30.19
CA ARG A 54 -8.44 -4.00 -31.61
C ARG A 54 -9.43 -3.09 -32.33
N LEU A 55 -8.94 -2.49 -33.41
CA LEU A 55 -9.66 -1.52 -34.21
C LEU A 55 -10.11 -2.16 -35.52
N ASP A 56 -11.31 -1.80 -35.99
CA ASP A 56 -11.79 -2.19 -37.30
C ASP A 56 -10.98 -1.41 -38.35
N GLU A 57 -10.42 -2.12 -39.32
CA GLU A 57 -9.58 -1.52 -40.37
C GLU A 57 -10.38 -0.54 -41.27
N ARG A 58 -11.70 -0.67 -41.30
CA ARG A 58 -12.58 0.11 -42.20
C ARG A 58 -12.86 1.51 -41.66
N ASP A 59 -13.14 1.63 -40.37
CA ASP A 59 -13.58 2.89 -39.75
C ASP A 59 -12.77 3.30 -38.51
N GLY A 60 -11.81 2.48 -38.09
CA GLY A 60 -10.99 2.73 -36.90
C GLY A 60 -11.73 2.57 -35.57
N SER A 61 -12.98 2.08 -35.59
CA SER A 61 -13.76 1.87 -34.39
C SER A 61 -13.22 0.70 -33.56
N VAL A 62 -13.32 0.79 -32.24
CA VAL A 62 -12.93 -0.32 -31.36
C VAL A 62 -13.99 -1.41 -31.46
N PHE A 63 -13.61 -2.60 -31.93
CA PHE A 63 -14.51 -3.76 -31.96
C PHE A 63 -14.22 -4.76 -30.84
N GLU A 64 -13.01 -4.74 -30.26
CA GLU A 64 -12.64 -5.51 -29.08
C GLU A 64 -11.72 -4.68 -28.19
N ALA A 65 -11.92 -4.77 -26.88
CA ALA A 65 -10.99 -4.21 -25.90
C ALA A 65 -10.95 -5.08 -24.65
N ASN A 66 -9.82 -5.09 -23.96
CA ASN A 66 -9.69 -5.71 -22.65
C ASN A 66 -8.95 -4.77 -21.68
N ILE A 67 -9.18 -5.03 -20.40
CA ILE A 67 -8.37 -4.50 -19.31
C ILE A 67 -7.98 -5.65 -18.41
N GLU A 68 -6.73 -5.66 -18.00
CA GLU A 68 -6.19 -6.55 -16.98
C GLU A 68 -5.49 -5.72 -15.91
N ILE A 69 -5.90 -5.92 -14.66
CA ILE A 69 -5.32 -5.28 -13.49
C ILE A 69 -4.73 -6.37 -12.63
N THR A 70 -3.41 -6.49 -12.62
CA THR A 70 -2.68 -7.44 -11.79
C THR A 70 -2.17 -6.74 -10.54
N TYR A 71 -2.11 -7.48 -9.44
CA TYR A 71 -1.55 -6.98 -8.19
C TYR A 71 -0.69 -8.03 -7.51
N THR A 72 0.36 -7.57 -6.82
CA THR A 72 1.22 -8.38 -5.96
C THR A 72 1.58 -7.60 -4.71
N GLU A 73 1.76 -8.29 -3.58
CA GLU A 73 2.18 -7.64 -2.34
C GLU A 73 3.67 -7.30 -2.37
N ILE A 74 4.01 -6.09 -1.92
CA ILE A 74 5.38 -5.66 -1.66
C ILE A 74 5.73 -6.09 -0.23
N VAL A 75 6.41 -7.22 -0.10
CA VAL A 75 6.87 -7.77 1.18
C VAL A 75 8.36 -7.55 1.36
N SER A 76 8.82 -7.45 2.61
CA SER A 76 10.26 -7.46 2.89
C SER A 76 10.84 -8.84 2.59
N LYS A 77 12.15 -8.88 2.31
CA LYS A 77 12.85 -10.12 1.96
C LYS A 77 12.75 -11.19 3.06
N ASP A 78 12.61 -10.76 4.31
CA ASP A 78 12.48 -11.63 5.49
C ASP A 78 11.10 -12.30 5.61
N TYR A 79 10.13 -11.94 4.77
CA TYR A 79 8.82 -12.61 4.69
C TYR A 79 8.59 -13.29 3.33
N SER A 80 9.62 -13.37 2.48
CA SER A 80 9.51 -13.83 1.08
C SER A 80 9.31 -15.34 0.89
N TRP A 81 9.41 -16.14 1.95
CA TRP A 81 9.06 -17.58 1.90
C TRP A 81 7.55 -17.82 1.89
N ASP A 82 6.73 -16.83 2.27
CA ASP A 82 5.32 -16.82 1.92
C ASP A 82 5.23 -16.31 0.47
N VAL A 83 4.83 -17.21 -0.44
CA VAL A 83 4.76 -16.92 -1.88
C VAL A 83 3.97 -15.62 -2.05
N SER A 84 4.57 -14.59 -2.66
CA SER A 84 3.90 -13.32 -2.88
C SER A 84 2.53 -13.58 -3.49
N LYS A 85 1.48 -13.31 -2.71
CA LYS A 85 0.12 -13.52 -3.18
C LYS A 85 -0.09 -12.55 -4.34
N LYS A 86 -0.54 -13.09 -5.46
CA LYS A 86 -0.87 -12.32 -6.65
C LYS A 86 -2.32 -12.55 -7.00
N GLY A 87 -2.94 -11.57 -7.63
CA GLY A 87 -4.28 -11.74 -8.19
C GLY A 87 -4.49 -10.79 -9.35
N TRP A 88 -5.63 -10.93 -10.00
CA TRP A 88 -5.97 -10.14 -11.17
C TRP A 88 -7.47 -9.87 -11.25
N PHE A 89 -7.82 -8.74 -11.85
CA PHE A 89 -9.16 -8.38 -12.26
C PHE A 89 -9.13 -8.17 -13.78
N THR A 90 -10.12 -8.70 -14.49
CA THR A 90 -10.18 -8.57 -15.94
C THR A 90 -11.57 -8.19 -16.39
N ALA A 91 -11.64 -7.43 -17.47
CA ALA A 91 -12.87 -7.16 -18.18
C ALA A 91 -12.61 -7.06 -19.67
N CYS A 92 -13.66 -7.29 -20.46
CA CYS A 92 -13.58 -7.26 -21.91
C CYS A 92 -14.83 -6.66 -22.54
N TYR A 93 -14.64 -5.99 -23.66
CA TYR A 93 -15.65 -5.38 -24.50
C TYR A 93 -15.59 -6.05 -25.87
N SER A 94 -16.75 -6.29 -26.46
CA SER A 94 -16.86 -6.79 -27.83
C SER A 94 -18.05 -6.20 -28.55
N ASN A 95 -17.81 -5.76 -29.78
CA ASN A 95 -18.81 -5.31 -30.75
C ASN A 95 -18.90 -6.25 -31.96
N LEU A 96 -18.46 -7.51 -31.82
CA LEU A 96 -18.47 -8.49 -32.90
C LEU A 96 -19.84 -9.14 -33.15
N GLY A 97 -20.82 -8.86 -32.29
CA GLY A 97 -22.19 -9.40 -32.41
C GLY A 97 -23.21 -8.34 -32.83
N ASN A 98 -24.49 -8.69 -32.75
CA ASN A 98 -25.59 -7.77 -33.05
C ASN A 98 -25.61 -6.52 -32.13
N GLU A 99 -25.05 -6.65 -30.92
CA GLU A 99 -25.03 -5.59 -29.92
C GLU A 99 -23.68 -5.58 -29.19
N PRO A 100 -23.17 -4.40 -28.81
CA PRO A 100 -21.96 -4.28 -28.01
C PRO A 100 -22.18 -4.84 -26.60
N LYS A 101 -21.22 -5.63 -26.12
CA LYS A 101 -21.29 -6.35 -24.85
C LYS A 101 -20.03 -6.17 -24.02
N ILE A 102 -20.17 -6.16 -22.69
CA ILE A 102 -19.06 -6.10 -21.74
C ILE A 102 -19.18 -7.22 -20.71
N SER A 103 -18.07 -7.92 -20.43
CA SER A 103 -17.91 -8.73 -19.22
C SER A 103 -17.09 -7.97 -18.20
N LEU A 104 -17.55 -7.90 -16.95
CA LEU A 104 -16.83 -7.24 -15.84
C LEU A 104 -15.88 -8.18 -15.08
N SER A 105 -15.77 -9.44 -15.50
CA SER A 105 -15.00 -10.46 -14.77
C SER A 105 -14.22 -11.42 -15.65
N ALA A 106 -14.26 -11.25 -16.97
CA ALA A 106 -13.60 -12.15 -17.91
C ALA A 106 -12.69 -11.38 -18.88
N ALA A 107 -11.55 -11.99 -19.20
CA ALA A 107 -10.60 -11.45 -20.18
C ALA A 107 -11.06 -11.61 -21.64
N ARG A 108 -12.08 -12.45 -21.90
CA ARG A 108 -12.64 -12.68 -23.23
C ARG A 108 -14.17 -12.72 -23.19
N PRO A 109 -14.84 -12.24 -24.25
CA PRO A 109 -16.28 -12.36 -24.39
C PRO A 109 -16.68 -13.83 -24.33
N TYR A 110 -17.74 -14.16 -23.58
CA TYR A 110 -18.30 -15.52 -23.42
C TYR A 110 -17.51 -16.50 -22.54
N ASN A 111 -16.36 -16.12 -21.98
CA ASN A 111 -15.74 -16.90 -20.91
C ASN A 111 -16.46 -16.64 -19.58
N MET A 112 -16.64 -17.69 -18.78
CA MET A 112 -17.02 -17.52 -17.38
C MET A 112 -15.87 -16.84 -16.64
N GLY A 113 -16.14 -15.64 -16.15
CA GLY A 113 -15.23 -14.88 -15.32
C GLY A 113 -15.32 -15.25 -13.85
N TYR A 114 -14.31 -14.90 -13.08
CA TYR A 114 -14.33 -15.02 -11.63
C TYR A 114 -13.57 -13.86 -11.00
N VAL A 115 -14.05 -13.39 -9.85
CA VAL A 115 -13.47 -12.27 -9.12
C VAL A 115 -13.12 -12.74 -7.72
N ILE A 116 -11.83 -12.66 -7.38
CA ILE A 116 -11.33 -13.01 -6.06
C ILE A 116 -10.20 -12.07 -5.64
N VAL A 117 -10.24 -11.70 -4.36
CA VAL A 117 -9.09 -11.14 -3.67
C VAL A 117 -8.38 -12.29 -2.96
N GLU A 118 -7.20 -12.67 -3.46
CA GLU A 118 -6.44 -13.83 -2.95
C GLU A 118 -5.88 -13.57 -1.54
N MET A 119 -5.59 -12.31 -1.23
CA MET A 119 -5.13 -11.88 0.08
C MET A 119 -6.30 -11.76 1.04
N GLU A 120 -6.52 -12.80 1.86
CA GLU A 120 -7.64 -12.85 2.80
C GLU A 120 -7.70 -11.62 3.74
N ARG A 121 -6.55 -11.14 4.22
CA ARG A 121 -6.45 -9.94 5.07
C ARG A 121 -6.95 -8.65 4.42
N LEU A 122 -7.02 -8.60 3.09
CA LEU A 122 -7.55 -7.47 2.33
C LEU A 122 -9.05 -7.59 2.04
N ARG A 123 -9.65 -8.78 2.25
CA ARG A 123 -11.10 -8.97 2.09
C ARG A 123 -11.83 -8.13 3.15
N GLY A 124 -12.79 -7.33 2.69
CA GLY A 124 -13.50 -6.38 3.56
C GLY A 124 -12.79 -5.04 3.78
N GLN A 125 -11.58 -4.84 3.27
CA GLN A 125 -10.82 -3.59 3.37
C GLN A 125 -11.01 -2.67 2.15
N ARG A 126 -12.13 -2.81 1.44
CA ARG A 126 -12.47 -2.10 0.18
C ARG A 126 -11.52 -2.32 -1.01
N PHE A 127 -10.49 -3.16 -0.88
CA PHE A 127 -9.53 -3.41 -1.96
C PHE A 127 -10.17 -4.03 -3.22
N GLY A 128 -11.09 -4.99 -3.06
CA GLY A 128 -11.84 -5.52 -4.19
C GLY A 128 -12.74 -4.46 -4.85
N THR A 129 -13.36 -3.58 -4.05
CA THR A 129 -14.16 -2.46 -4.55
C THR A 129 -13.29 -1.51 -5.38
N TYR A 130 -12.09 -1.20 -4.89
CA TYR A 130 -11.11 -0.38 -5.61
C TYR A 130 -10.76 -0.97 -6.99
N LEU A 131 -10.36 -2.25 -7.05
CA LEU A 131 -10.03 -2.91 -8.32
C LEU A 131 -11.22 -2.98 -9.29
N MET A 132 -12.42 -3.23 -8.77
CA MET A 132 -13.63 -3.21 -9.61
C MET A 132 -14.00 -1.80 -10.06
N ASN A 133 -13.70 -0.76 -9.29
CA ASN A 133 -13.93 0.62 -9.69
C ASN A 133 -13.11 0.97 -10.94
N GLU A 134 -11.87 0.49 -11.02
CA GLU A 134 -11.03 0.63 -12.23
C GLU A 134 -11.65 -0.08 -13.44
N VAL A 135 -12.21 -1.28 -13.23
CA VAL A 135 -12.94 -2.03 -14.27
C VAL A 135 -14.20 -1.29 -14.71
N VAL A 136 -14.98 -0.75 -13.77
CA VAL A 136 -16.22 -0.01 -14.05
C VAL A 136 -15.93 1.29 -14.79
N SER A 137 -14.95 2.06 -14.33
CA SER A 137 -14.49 3.28 -15.00
C SER A 137 -13.99 3.00 -16.42
N TRP A 138 -13.33 1.85 -16.65
CA TRP A 138 -12.96 1.41 -18.00
C TRP A 138 -14.20 1.01 -18.83
N ALA A 139 -15.13 0.25 -18.28
CA ALA A 139 -16.33 -0.23 -18.98
C ALA A 139 -17.23 0.93 -19.44
N LYS A 140 -17.33 1.99 -18.64
CA LYS A 140 -18.11 3.21 -18.93
C LYS A 140 -17.69 3.95 -20.21
N ARG A 141 -16.54 3.64 -20.80
CA ARG A 141 -16.13 4.19 -22.10
C ARG A 141 -17.02 3.75 -23.26
N TRP A 142 -17.77 2.65 -23.09
CA TRP A 142 -18.78 2.19 -24.04
C TRP A 142 -20.15 2.21 -23.37
N PRO A 143 -20.75 3.39 -23.17
CA PRO A 143 -21.95 3.57 -22.34
C PRO A 143 -23.15 2.75 -22.82
N ASP A 144 -23.25 2.55 -24.13
CA ASP A 144 -24.34 1.80 -24.78
C ASP A 144 -24.12 0.28 -24.76
N ALA A 145 -22.97 -0.22 -24.31
CA ALA A 145 -22.72 -1.65 -24.26
C ALA A 145 -23.57 -2.32 -23.16
N THR A 146 -24.13 -3.49 -23.46
CA THR A 146 -24.86 -4.31 -22.50
C THR A 146 -23.87 -5.05 -21.61
N ILE A 147 -24.04 -4.95 -20.29
CA ILE A 147 -23.28 -5.76 -19.33
C ILE A 147 -23.78 -7.19 -19.40
N LEU A 148 -22.86 -8.13 -19.64
CA LEU A 148 -23.12 -9.55 -19.61
C LEU A 148 -23.54 -9.97 -18.20
N PRO A 149 -24.53 -10.88 -18.07
CA PRO A 149 -25.04 -11.26 -16.76
C PRO A 149 -23.96 -11.82 -15.84
N ILE A 150 -23.97 -11.37 -14.58
CA ILE A 150 -23.17 -11.93 -13.50
C ILE A 150 -23.95 -13.07 -12.87
N HIS A 151 -23.31 -14.24 -12.81
CA HIS A 151 -23.90 -15.42 -12.20
C HIS A 151 -23.41 -15.57 -10.75
N LEU A 152 -24.35 -15.57 -9.81
CA LEU A 152 -24.08 -15.93 -8.43
C LEU A 152 -24.31 -17.43 -8.26
N LEU A 153 -23.26 -18.17 -7.92
CA LEU A 153 -23.32 -19.61 -7.72
C LEU A 153 -23.53 -19.95 -6.24
N ALA A 154 -24.45 -20.87 -5.95
CA ALA A 154 -24.77 -21.29 -4.58
C ALA A 154 -23.54 -21.90 -3.86
N GLY A 155 -22.69 -22.64 -4.58
CA GLY A 155 -21.46 -23.22 -4.02
C GLY A 155 -20.44 -22.20 -3.51
N GLN A 156 -20.57 -20.93 -3.89
CA GLN A 156 -19.72 -19.83 -3.42
C GLN A 156 -20.38 -19.03 -2.27
N ALA A 157 -21.61 -19.36 -1.89
CA ALA A 157 -22.43 -18.63 -0.92
C ALA A 157 -22.38 -19.26 0.48
N TYR A 158 -21.17 -19.52 1.00
CA TYR A 158 -21.00 -19.98 2.38
C TYR A 158 -21.35 -18.88 3.40
N GLU A 159 -21.57 -19.31 4.65
CA GLU A 159 -21.95 -18.44 5.77
C GLU A 159 -20.92 -17.31 5.97
N GLY A 160 -21.40 -16.07 6.07
CA GLY A 160 -20.56 -14.86 6.14
C GLY A 160 -20.09 -14.29 4.79
N ASN A 161 -20.00 -15.08 3.71
CA ASN A 161 -19.62 -14.57 2.38
C ASN A 161 -20.83 -14.15 1.53
N LYS A 162 -21.95 -14.85 1.63
CA LYS A 162 -23.14 -14.65 0.79
C LYS A 162 -23.56 -13.18 0.70
N GLU A 163 -23.86 -12.55 1.83
CA GLU A 163 -24.31 -11.16 1.83
C GLU A 163 -23.22 -10.19 1.38
N ARG A 164 -21.97 -10.43 1.79
CA ARG A 164 -20.82 -9.61 1.39
C ARG A 164 -20.63 -9.62 -0.11
N ARG A 165 -20.68 -10.80 -0.75
CA ARG A 165 -20.57 -10.99 -2.20
C ARG A 165 -21.72 -10.32 -2.94
N ASN A 166 -22.96 -10.47 -2.46
CA ASN A 166 -24.12 -9.86 -3.10
C ASN A 166 -24.03 -8.33 -3.04
N ARG A 167 -23.80 -7.76 -1.85
CA ARG A 167 -23.58 -6.31 -1.67
C ARG A 167 -22.41 -5.78 -2.51
N TYR A 168 -21.37 -6.60 -2.69
CA TYR A 168 -20.21 -6.22 -3.49
C TYR A 168 -20.56 -5.93 -4.95
N TYR A 169 -21.50 -6.66 -5.55
CA TYR A 169 -21.98 -6.36 -6.91
C TYR A 169 -23.08 -5.29 -6.90
N GLU A 170 -24.02 -5.38 -5.97
CA GLU A 170 -25.17 -4.46 -5.88
C GLU A 170 -24.75 -2.99 -5.74
N GLN A 171 -23.64 -2.70 -5.03
CA GLN A 171 -23.12 -1.34 -4.90
C GLN A 171 -22.76 -0.69 -6.26
N PHE A 172 -22.39 -1.48 -7.28
CA PHE A 172 -22.08 -0.98 -8.62
C PHE A 172 -23.33 -0.78 -9.49
N GLY A 173 -24.53 -0.91 -8.92
CA GLY A 173 -25.82 -0.75 -9.62
C GLY A 173 -26.38 -2.04 -10.21
N LEU A 174 -25.74 -3.19 -9.96
CA LEU A 174 -26.20 -4.49 -10.45
C LEU A 174 -27.36 -5.02 -9.61
N GLU A 175 -28.52 -5.21 -10.23
CA GLU A 175 -29.65 -5.88 -9.60
C GLU A 175 -29.66 -7.37 -9.92
N PHE A 176 -30.04 -8.21 -8.96
CA PHE A 176 -30.09 -9.66 -9.14
C PHE A 176 -31.51 -10.21 -9.08
N GLU A 177 -31.82 -11.09 -10.03
CA GLU A 177 -32.92 -12.04 -9.94
C GLU A 177 -32.41 -13.27 -9.21
N TYR A 178 -32.71 -13.33 -7.91
CA TYR A 178 -32.33 -14.45 -7.05
C TYR A 178 -33.23 -15.67 -7.32
N ALA A 179 -32.65 -16.87 -7.26
CA ALA A 179 -33.38 -18.11 -7.46
C ALA A 179 -34.45 -18.35 -6.37
N ASP A 180 -34.17 -17.90 -5.14
CA ASP A 180 -35.05 -18.02 -3.99
C ASP A 180 -34.76 -16.94 -2.93
N GLY A 181 -35.53 -16.96 -1.85
CA GLY A 181 -35.36 -16.05 -0.70
C GLY A 181 -34.03 -16.21 0.05
N SER A 182 -33.28 -17.29 -0.17
CA SER A 182 -31.97 -17.49 0.45
C SER A 182 -30.92 -16.56 -0.15
N LYS A 183 -31.12 -16.08 -1.39
CA LYS A 183 -30.19 -15.24 -2.16
C LYS A 183 -28.81 -15.87 -2.35
N ALA A 184 -28.73 -17.21 -2.33
CA ALA A 184 -27.48 -17.94 -2.50
C ALA A 184 -27.02 -17.98 -3.96
N SER A 185 -27.96 -18.07 -4.90
CA SER A 185 -27.74 -18.04 -6.34
C SER A 185 -28.70 -17.09 -7.04
N GLY A 186 -28.33 -16.68 -8.26
CA GLY A 186 -29.10 -15.76 -9.07
C GLY A 186 -28.31 -15.25 -10.26
N MET A 187 -28.95 -14.44 -11.09
CA MET A 187 -28.34 -13.80 -12.24
C MET A 187 -28.62 -12.31 -12.20
N SER A 188 -27.63 -11.49 -12.57
CA SER A 188 -27.87 -10.06 -12.66
C SER A 188 -28.82 -9.76 -13.83
N LYS A 189 -29.71 -8.79 -13.63
CA LYS A 189 -30.57 -8.27 -14.70
C LYS A 189 -29.73 -7.61 -15.79
N PRO A 190 -30.19 -7.60 -17.05
CA PRO A 190 -29.55 -6.82 -18.10
C PRO A 190 -29.49 -5.34 -17.74
N MET A 191 -28.33 -4.71 -17.97
CA MET A 191 -28.14 -3.27 -17.81
C MET A 191 -27.08 -2.77 -18.81
N ARG A 192 -27.09 -1.47 -19.08
CA ARG A 192 -26.07 -0.78 -19.90
C ARG A 192 -24.90 -0.34 -19.03
N ALA A 193 -23.71 -0.22 -19.61
CA ALA A 193 -22.51 0.23 -18.92
C ALA A 193 -22.67 1.65 -18.33
N ALA A 194 -23.44 2.51 -18.98
CA ALA A 194 -23.75 3.85 -18.48
C ALA A 194 -24.44 3.84 -17.10
N GLN A 195 -25.16 2.76 -16.77
CA GLN A 195 -25.90 2.61 -15.51
C GLN A 195 -25.02 2.12 -14.35
N LEU A 196 -23.75 1.78 -14.60
CA LEU A 196 -22.82 1.39 -13.54
C LEU A 196 -22.54 2.57 -12.61
N VAL A 197 -22.41 2.28 -11.32
CA VAL A 197 -22.14 3.27 -10.27
C VAL A 197 -20.68 3.19 -9.86
N ASP A 198 -19.96 4.31 -9.92
CA ASP A 198 -18.61 4.39 -9.34
C ASP A 198 -18.72 4.49 -7.82
N ILE A 199 -17.88 3.75 -7.10
CA ILE A 199 -17.85 3.76 -5.64
C ILE A 199 -16.61 4.50 -5.19
N ASP A 200 -16.78 5.59 -4.46
CA ASP A 200 -15.66 6.40 -3.97
C ASP A 200 -15.25 6.08 -2.52
N SER A 201 -16.03 5.29 -1.79
CA SER A 201 -15.74 4.97 -0.39
C SER A 201 -14.40 4.25 -0.16
N TRP A 202 -13.81 3.65 -1.20
CA TRP A 202 -12.47 3.07 -1.10
C TRP A 202 -11.39 4.11 -0.82
N LYS A 203 -11.58 5.37 -1.28
CA LYS A 203 -10.63 6.48 -1.09
C LYS A 203 -10.40 6.81 0.38
N GLU A 204 -11.32 6.41 1.27
CA GLU A 204 -11.19 6.63 2.70
C GLU A 204 -9.99 5.89 3.30
N ASN A 205 -9.68 4.66 2.85
CA ASN A 205 -8.64 3.82 3.46
C ASN A 205 -7.63 3.25 2.45
N ILE A 206 -7.69 3.67 1.19
CA ILE A 206 -6.80 3.24 0.12
C ILE A 206 -6.22 4.48 -0.56
N ARG A 207 -4.90 4.52 -0.69
CA ARG A 207 -4.17 5.61 -1.34
C ARG A 207 -3.35 5.07 -2.50
N GLU A 208 -3.46 5.75 -3.65
CA GLU A 208 -2.59 5.49 -4.80
C GLU A 208 -1.31 6.30 -4.64
N LEU A 209 -0.18 5.64 -4.79
CA LEU A 209 1.16 6.21 -4.68
C LEU A 209 1.87 6.04 -6.02
N ASP A 210 2.41 7.15 -6.53
CA ASP A 210 3.33 7.10 -7.67
C ASP A 210 4.53 6.20 -7.33
N LEU A 211 4.91 5.32 -8.27
CA LEU A 211 5.98 4.34 -8.03
C LEU A 211 7.32 5.03 -7.75
N HIS A 212 7.64 6.08 -8.51
CA HIS A 212 8.89 6.82 -8.33
C HIS A 212 8.90 7.58 -6.98
N GLY A 213 7.80 8.25 -6.65
CA GLY A 213 7.60 8.89 -5.35
C GLY A 213 7.75 7.91 -4.19
N TYR A 214 7.12 6.73 -4.29
CA TYR A 214 7.22 5.69 -3.28
C TYR A 214 8.65 5.15 -3.13
N MET A 215 9.36 4.88 -4.23
CA MET A 215 10.77 4.45 -4.18
C MET A 215 11.67 5.51 -3.53
N THR A 216 11.44 6.79 -3.84
CA THR A 216 12.20 7.90 -3.25
C THR A 216 11.94 8.00 -1.74
N PHE A 217 10.69 7.84 -1.31
CA PHE A 217 10.31 7.75 0.09
C PHE A 217 11.03 6.59 0.79
N LEU A 218 11.00 5.38 0.23
CA LEU A 218 11.69 4.21 0.79
C LEU A 218 13.20 4.41 0.93
N LEU A 219 13.85 5.01 -0.07
CA LEU A 219 15.28 5.32 -0.02
C LEU A 219 15.60 6.33 1.09
N THR A 220 14.74 7.34 1.27
CA THR A 220 14.91 8.37 2.30
C THR A 220 14.74 7.79 3.70
N GLU A 221 13.69 6.99 3.93
CA GLU A 221 13.46 6.32 5.21
C GLU A 221 14.58 5.33 5.54
N ARG A 222 15.08 4.60 4.54
CA ARG A 222 16.25 3.73 4.73
C ARG A 222 17.48 4.51 5.19
N GLN A 223 17.80 5.61 4.53
CA GLN A 223 18.95 6.44 4.92
C GLN A 223 18.80 7.02 6.34
N LYS A 224 17.57 7.39 6.74
CA LYS A 224 17.28 7.86 8.08
C LYS A 224 17.50 6.76 9.12
N ASN A 225 16.97 5.57 8.86
CA ASN A 225 17.15 4.40 9.73
C ASN A 225 18.64 4.01 9.87
N ASP A 226 19.41 4.05 8.78
CA ASP A 226 20.85 3.76 8.81
C ASP A 226 21.62 4.76 9.70
N ARG A 227 21.23 6.05 9.67
CA ARG A 227 21.80 7.08 10.56
C ARG A 227 21.45 6.84 12.02
N GLU A 228 20.20 6.47 12.30
CA GLU A 228 19.73 6.18 13.66
C GLU A 228 20.43 4.95 14.24
N ILE A 229 20.57 3.88 13.46
CA ILE A 229 21.34 2.69 13.84
C ILE A 229 22.79 3.07 14.19
N THR A 230 23.43 3.88 13.35
CA THR A 230 24.81 4.33 13.58
C THR A 230 24.93 5.14 14.87
N GLU A 231 23.97 6.02 15.14
CA GLU A 231 23.96 6.84 16.36
C GLU A 231 23.74 5.99 17.62
N LEU A 232 22.78 5.06 17.59
CA LEU A 232 22.53 4.13 18.69
C LEU A 232 23.75 3.25 18.97
N GLN A 233 24.47 2.79 17.92
CA GLN A 233 25.72 2.04 18.08
C GLN A 233 26.80 2.87 18.79
N ARG A 234 26.98 4.14 18.40
CA ARG A 234 27.93 5.04 19.06
C ARG A 234 27.58 5.26 20.54
N GLN A 235 26.29 5.41 20.84
CA GLN A 235 25.84 5.56 22.23
C GLN A 235 26.08 4.29 23.04
N LEU A 236 25.84 3.11 22.48
CA LEU A 236 26.15 1.83 23.12
C LEU A 236 27.65 1.67 23.39
N ASP A 237 28.51 2.01 22.43
CA ASP A 237 29.97 1.90 22.59
C ASP A 237 30.51 2.91 23.60
N SER A 238 29.98 4.13 23.60
CA SER A 238 30.28 5.15 24.60
C SER A 238 29.88 4.69 26.00
N ASN A 239 28.66 4.17 26.16
CA ASN A 239 28.15 3.64 27.42
C ASN A 239 28.97 2.43 27.90
N ARG A 240 29.33 1.51 27.01
CA ARG A 240 30.19 0.37 27.33
C ARG A 240 31.57 0.82 27.80
N SER A 241 32.17 1.77 27.09
CA SER A 241 33.47 2.34 27.44
C SER A 241 33.42 3.06 28.78
N TYR A 242 32.35 3.81 29.04
CA TYR A 242 32.10 4.45 30.34
C TYR A 242 31.97 3.40 31.44
N MET A 243 31.12 2.38 31.27
CA MET A 243 30.93 1.31 32.26
C MET A 243 32.21 0.51 32.51
N ALA A 244 33.06 0.31 31.49
CA ALA A 244 34.37 -0.32 31.66
C ALA A 244 35.28 0.52 32.57
N LYS A 245 35.30 1.85 32.39
CA LYS A 245 36.03 2.78 33.29
C LYS A 245 35.49 2.73 34.71
N VAL A 246 34.17 2.73 34.89
CA VAL A 246 33.52 2.61 36.21
C VAL A 246 33.93 1.30 36.89
N ARG A 247 33.86 0.18 36.18
CA ARG A 247 34.24 -1.14 36.71
C ARG A 247 35.72 -1.25 37.06
N ALA A 248 36.59 -0.60 36.30
CA ALA A 248 38.03 -0.62 36.56
C ALA A 248 38.42 0.19 37.81
N ALA A 249 37.66 1.23 38.17
CA ALA A 249 37.97 2.09 39.31
C ALA A 249 36.70 2.57 40.06
N PRO A 250 35.96 1.66 40.73
CA PRO A 250 34.63 1.97 41.27
C PRO A 250 34.66 3.03 42.37
N PHE A 251 35.66 3.00 43.26
CA PHE A 251 35.78 3.96 44.36
C PHE A 251 36.18 5.35 43.86
N ARG A 252 37.07 5.45 42.87
CA ARG A 252 37.49 6.72 42.27
C ARG A 252 36.33 7.39 41.54
N TRP A 253 35.59 6.62 40.75
CA TRP A 253 34.39 7.09 40.06
C TRP A 253 33.31 7.57 41.04
N ALA A 254 33.05 6.81 42.12
CA ALA A 254 32.08 7.20 43.15
C ALA A 254 32.49 8.52 43.85
N PHE A 255 33.79 8.73 44.07
CA PHE A 255 34.33 9.98 44.61
C PHE A 255 34.16 11.16 43.64
N GLU A 256 34.52 10.98 42.37
CA GLU A 256 34.41 12.01 41.32
C GLU A 256 32.94 12.42 41.08
N GLN A 257 32.00 11.48 41.20
CA GLN A 257 30.58 11.73 40.93
C GLN A 257 29.81 12.31 42.13
N ARG A 258 30.20 11.93 43.36
CA ARG A 258 29.50 12.37 44.59
C ARG A 258 30.01 13.70 45.12
N PHE A 259 31.25 14.09 44.82
CA PHE A 259 31.86 15.26 45.45
C PHE A 259 32.74 16.11 44.50
N PRO A 260 32.14 16.88 43.57
CA PRO A 260 32.90 17.84 42.76
C PRO A 260 33.65 18.89 43.62
N ASN A 261 33.16 19.16 44.84
CA ASN A 261 33.75 20.13 45.77
C ASN A 261 34.41 19.46 47.00
N PHE A 262 34.75 18.16 46.95
CA PHE A 262 35.37 17.48 48.10
C PHE A 262 36.68 18.15 48.51
N ILE A 263 37.51 18.48 47.52
CA ILE A 263 38.80 19.12 47.74
C ILE A 263 38.59 20.52 48.31
N GLU A 264 37.62 21.28 47.83
CA GLU A 264 37.28 22.60 48.40
C GLU A 264 36.82 22.48 49.86
N THR A 265 36.05 21.44 50.18
CA THR A 265 35.57 21.17 51.55
C THR A 265 36.72 20.78 52.47
N ILE A 266 37.63 19.89 52.02
CA ILE A 266 38.83 19.52 52.77
C ILE A 266 39.75 20.73 52.95
N VAL A 267 39.99 21.51 51.90
CA VAL A 267 40.82 22.72 51.97
C VAL A 267 40.22 23.74 52.94
N ARG A 268 38.91 23.95 52.92
CA ARG A 268 38.21 24.79 53.91
C ARG A 268 38.38 24.25 55.33
N LEU A 269 38.26 22.95 55.56
CA LEU A 269 38.46 22.34 56.88
C LEU A 269 39.90 22.44 57.37
N ILE A 270 40.89 22.24 56.49
CA ILE A 270 42.31 22.40 56.82
C ILE A 270 42.62 23.87 57.13
N LEU A 271 42.12 24.81 56.32
CA LEU A 271 42.28 26.25 56.57
C LEU A 271 41.62 26.67 57.89
N PHE A 272 40.42 26.15 58.19
CA PHE A 272 39.73 26.42 59.45
C PHE A 272 40.50 25.84 60.64
N GLY A 273 41.07 24.64 60.50
CA GLY A 273 41.93 24.02 61.51
C GLY A 273 43.22 24.81 61.75
N LEU A 274 43.85 25.31 60.70
CA LEU A 274 45.05 26.15 60.79
C LEU A 274 44.75 27.52 61.42
N LEU A 275 43.61 28.14 61.11
CA LEU A 275 43.13 29.37 61.74
C LEU A 275 42.80 29.17 63.23
N ALA A 276 42.13 28.07 63.57
CA ALA A 276 41.85 27.74 64.97
C ALA A 276 43.15 27.49 65.76
N TYR A 277 44.11 26.79 65.16
CA TYR A 277 45.42 26.56 65.76
C TYR A 277 46.21 27.87 65.96
N SER A 278 46.21 28.77 64.97
CA SER A 278 46.92 30.05 65.09
C SER A 278 46.32 30.94 66.17
N VAL A 279 44.99 31.00 66.30
CA VAL A 279 44.31 31.72 67.38
C VAL A 279 44.66 31.13 68.74
N VAL A 280 44.62 29.80 68.90
CA VAL A 280 44.99 29.14 70.18
C VAL A 280 46.47 29.36 70.53
N SER A 281 47.36 29.39 69.53
CA SER A 281 48.79 29.65 69.73
C SER A 281 49.13 31.11 70.07
N ALA A 282 48.27 32.07 69.69
CA ALA A 282 48.45 33.50 69.99
C ALA A 282 47.97 33.90 71.40
N PHE A 283 47.23 33.02 72.08
CA PHE A 283 46.75 33.19 73.46
C PHE A 283 47.54 32.34 74.48
N ARG A 284 48.67 31.76 74.06
CA ARG A 284 49.67 31.12 74.94
C ARG A 284 50.91 31.99 75.03
#